data_AF-A0A2A2LXP0-F1
#
_entry.id   AF-A0A2A2LXP0-F1
#
_cell.length_a   1.000
_cell.length_b   1.000
_cell.length_c   1.000
_cell.angle_alpha   90.00
_cell.angle_beta   90.00
_cell.angle_gamma   90.00
#
_symmetry.space_group_name_H-M   'P 1'
#
loop_
_entity.id
_entity.type
_entity.pdbx_description
1 polymer ?
#
loop_
_entity_poly.entity_id
_entity_poly.type
_entity_poly.pdbx_seq_one_letter_code
_entity_poly.pdbx_strand_id
1 'polypeptide(L)'
;MNRNMTDLFSKMSDVPRNYIYHKKRIERMWSQWSKAAATNWEKHPGAMSGRRKQNILVHMGFLAKESKLNFAEKSKEGGPLGELLQWSDLIASLHILGHQLYISTDKGTLKNVIEEAERAPPCPTMDGKSKRIDLIITDIMGLRGLKKHRAFLVNNKCRIRLVDSFGTHVEFTDKFYFRDHKKELSGSVPKNPWGGHGLAPQQHWTFFPHTDDNTFLGFAVDQPLEEIRPMFDRQSSKAVLVYGKEQYMWKGLEDVIQSVKEVAEVHATVADASTGSPMFADVVNHGLLDTNRLYSLLRSVKVFLGIGFPLEGPAPFEAIAQGAVYINAQFNPPKSRLNDGFLAEKPTLREFTSQLPYAERIGRPYAITVDIHNSTLLKKAIQEALLLNPSPYVPKELSTEGMLLRLALLVEKQDFCNPDKTDSWPPANQMQVIIASPGESCEVACDKKNLVCEPTFFRLLDSPSILQKHFSACNKSSVTSAASVLAPYDCVLQDKPMLFSCASKERVDSKSNNKYPPKNRICPCRSVSETDRAICGVCLKI
;
A
#
# COMPACT_ATOMS: atom_id res chain seq x y z
N MET A 1 1.55 -26.27 -1.79
CA MET A 1 2.66 -25.28 -1.84
C MET A 1 3.55 -25.62 -3.02
N ASN A 2 4.04 -24.63 -3.77
CA ASN A 2 5.03 -24.85 -4.85
C ASN A 2 6.35 -24.15 -4.52
N ARG A 3 7.40 -24.93 -4.24
CA ARG A 3 8.75 -24.40 -3.93
C ARG A 3 9.71 -24.42 -5.12
N ASN A 4 9.21 -24.70 -6.33
CA ASN A 4 10.03 -24.71 -7.54
C ASN A 4 10.13 -23.31 -8.15
N MET A 5 11.25 -22.63 -7.93
CA MET A 5 11.51 -21.29 -8.48
C MET A 5 11.63 -21.31 -10.02
N THR A 6 12.19 -22.37 -10.59
CA THR A 6 12.36 -22.52 -12.05
C THR A 6 11.01 -22.55 -12.77
N ASP A 7 10.01 -23.20 -12.17
CA ASP A 7 8.62 -23.19 -12.66
C ASP A 7 7.98 -21.78 -12.59
N LEU A 8 8.37 -20.95 -11.62
CA LEU A 8 7.91 -19.56 -11.59
C LEU A 8 8.56 -18.74 -12.71
N PHE A 9 9.88 -18.89 -12.89
CA PHE A 9 10.63 -18.13 -13.87
C PHE A 9 10.28 -18.49 -15.32
N SER A 10 9.84 -19.72 -15.57
CA SER A 10 9.33 -20.13 -16.89
C SER A 10 8.03 -19.42 -17.28
N LYS A 11 7.20 -19.05 -16.29
CA LYS A 11 5.95 -18.28 -16.49
C LYS A 11 6.20 -16.78 -16.74
N MET A 12 7.42 -16.30 -16.46
CA MET A 12 7.85 -14.92 -16.66
C MET A 12 8.66 -14.79 -17.95
N SER A 13 7.98 -14.98 -19.09
CA SER A 13 8.65 -15.16 -20.38
C SER A 13 8.21 -14.21 -21.50
N ASP A 14 7.06 -13.54 -21.41
CA ASP A 14 6.50 -12.78 -22.55
C ASP A 14 7.43 -11.67 -23.06
N VAL A 15 7.91 -10.80 -22.17
CA VAL A 15 8.90 -9.75 -22.48
C VAL A 15 10.07 -9.87 -21.50
N PRO A 16 11.15 -10.60 -21.84
CA PRO A 16 12.22 -10.95 -20.90
C PRO A 16 12.83 -9.78 -20.11
N ARG A 17 13.02 -8.62 -20.76
CA ARG A 17 13.59 -7.42 -20.11
C ARG A 17 12.75 -6.90 -18.95
N ASN A 18 11.42 -7.09 -18.99
CA ASN A 18 10.51 -6.63 -17.95
C ASN A 18 10.68 -7.45 -16.65
N TYR A 19 11.23 -8.66 -16.74
CA TYR A 19 11.36 -9.57 -15.60
C TYR A 19 12.74 -9.59 -14.94
N ILE A 20 13.72 -8.82 -15.43
CA ILE A 20 15.09 -8.85 -14.89
C ILE A 20 15.08 -8.49 -13.40
N TYR A 21 14.42 -7.39 -13.03
CA TYR A 21 14.31 -6.95 -11.64
C TYR A 21 13.56 -8.00 -10.79
N HIS A 22 12.40 -8.46 -11.28
CA HIS A 22 11.56 -9.43 -10.61
C HIS A 22 12.31 -10.73 -10.30
N LYS A 23 12.97 -11.33 -11.30
CA LYS A 23 13.72 -12.59 -11.13
C LYS A 23 14.87 -12.42 -10.13
N LYS A 24 15.67 -11.35 -10.25
CA LYS A 24 16.79 -11.08 -9.32
C LYS A 24 16.32 -10.93 -7.88
N ARG A 25 15.22 -10.20 -7.64
CA ARG A 25 14.67 -10.02 -6.30
C ARG A 25 14.12 -11.33 -5.73
N ILE A 26 13.32 -12.04 -6.52
CA ILE A 26 12.71 -13.31 -6.10
C ILE A 26 13.78 -14.34 -5.77
N GLU A 27 14.80 -14.48 -6.61
CA GLU A 27 15.92 -15.38 -6.39
C GLU A 27 16.65 -15.07 -5.08
N ARG A 28 16.99 -13.80 -4.85
CA ARG A 28 17.67 -13.36 -3.63
C ARG A 28 16.86 -13.66 -2.36
N MET A 29 15.55 -13.46 -2.40
CA MET A 29 14.67 -13.65 -1.24
C MET A 29 14.06 -15.06 -1.16
N TRP A 30 14.38 -15.97 -2.08
CA TRP A 30 13.68 -17.26 -2.21
C TRP A 30 13.80 -18.14 -0.96
N SER A 31 14.97 -18.13 -0.31
CA SER A 31 15.20 -18.84 0.95
C SER A 31 14.32 -18.30 2.07
N GLN A 32 14.22 -16.97 2.20
CA GLN A 32 13.37 -16.30 3.18
C GLN A 32 11.89 -16.64 2.94
N TRP A 33 11.44 -16.59 1.68
CA TRP A 33 10.08 -16.98 1.29
C TRP A 33 9.78 -18.45 1.58
N SER A 34 10.71 -19.35 1.28
CA SER A 34 10.55 -20.79 1.53
C SER A 34 10.45 -21.10 3.03
N LYS A 35 11.25 -20.41 3.85
CA LYS A 35 11.21 -20.50 5.32
C LYS A 35 9.89 -19.95 5.85
N ALA A 36 9.49 -18.75 5.42
CA ALA A 36 8.21 -18.14 5.79
C ALA A 36 7.02 -19.05 5.47
N ALA A 37 7.04 -19.73 4.32
CA ALA A 37 6.03 -20.71 3.97
C ALA A 37 6.00 -21.89 4.94
N ALA A 38 7.16 -22.48 5.28
CA ALA A 38 7.21 -23.56 6.27
C ALA A 38 6.60 -23.12 7.61
N THR A 39 7.04 -21.96 8.11
CA THR A 39 6.58 -21.38 9.38
C THR A 39 5.07 -21.14 9.38
N ASN A 40 4.51 -20.55 8.32
CA ASN A 40 3.08 -20.27 8.26
C ASN A 40 2.24 -21.55 8.21
N TRP A 41 2.68 -22.59 7.50
CA TRP A 41 1.97 -23.87 7.46
C TRP A 41 1.94 -24.56 8.83
N GLU A 42 3.02 -24.42 9.60
CA GLU A 42 3.11 -24.96 10.95
C GLU A 42 2.27 -24.15 11.95
N LYS A 43 2.41 -22.82 11.96
CA LYS A 43 1.71 -21.94 12.92
C LYS A 43 0.23 -21.74 12.63
N HIS A 44 -0.16 -21.75 11.36
CA HIS A 44 -1.50 -21.36 10.90
C HIS A 44 -2.10 -22.39 9.93
N PRO A 45 -2.23 -23.67 10.31
CA PRO A 45 -2.70 -24.71 9.41
C PRO A 45 -4.11 -24.45 8.86
N GLY A 46 -5.01 -23.82 9.63
CA GLY A 46 -6.36 -23.46 9.17
C GLY A 46 -6.37 -22.40 8.05
N ALA A 47 -5.46 -21.44 8.10
CA ALA A 47 -5.30 -20.44 7.05
C ALA A 47 -4.53 -20.98 5.82
N MET A 48 -3.67 -21.99 6.00
CA MET A 48 -2.72 -22.41 4.98
C MET A 48 -3.07 -23.73 4.28
N SER A 49 -3.76 -24.66 4.95
CA SER A 49 -4.11 -26.00 4.48
C SER A 49 -5.52 -26.04 3.87
N GLY A 50 -5.79 -27.01 3.00
CA GLY A 50 -7.12 -27.18 2.39
C GLY A 50 -7.56 -26.07 1.42
N ARG A 51 -6.69 -25.08 1.15
CA ARG A 51 -6.98 -23.96 0.26
C ARG A 51 -7.26 -24.41 -1.17
N ARG A 52 -8.17 -23.70 -1.84
CA ARG A 52 -8.47 -23.97 -3.24
C ARG A 52 -7.34 -23.46 -4.14
N LYS A 53 -6.83 -24.32 -5.02
CA LYS A 53 -5.96 -23.88 -6.12
C LYS A 53 -6.79 -23.02 -7.08
N GLN A 54 -6.33 -21.79 -7.31
CA GLN A 54 -6.99 -20.82 -8.19
C GLN A 54 -6.17 -20.58 -9.46
N ASN A 55 -6.85 -20.28 -10.55
CA ASN A 55 -6.28 -19.75 -11.78
C ASN A 55 -6.25 -18.23 -11.73
N ILE A 56 -5.06 -17.64 -11.64
CA ILE A 56 -4.89 -16.21 -11.38
C ILE A 56 -4.21 -15.54 -12.58
N LEU A 57 -4.90 -14.60 -13.21
CA LEU A 57 -4.30 -13.69 -14.19
C LEU A 57 -3.60 -12.56 -13.44
N VAL A 58 -2.30 -12.43 -13.66
CA VAL A 58 -1.47 -11.34 -13.14
C VAL A 58 -1.02 -10.48 -14.32
N HIS A 59 -1.60 -9.29 -14.47
CA HIS A 59 -1.25 -8.39 -15.56
C HIS A 59 -0.67 -7.06 -15.07
N MET A 60 0.62 -6.84 -15.32
CA MET A 60 1.34 -5.61 -15.00
C MET A 60 1.23 -4.62 -16.17
N GLY A 61 0.17 -3.81 -16.16
CA GLY A 61 -0.16 -2.91 -17.24
C GLY A 61 0.75 -1.68 -17.36
N PHE A 62 1.44 -1.30 -16.28
CA PHE A 62 2.44 -0.23 -16.34
C PHE A 62 3.65 -0.61 -17.22
N LEU A 63 4.05 -1.89 -17.20
CA LEU A 63 5.10 -2.46 -18.06
C LEU A 63 4.62 -2.64 -19.52
N ALA A 64 3.31 -2.73 -19.76
CA ALA A 64 2.76 -2.81 -21.11
C ALA A 64 2.86 -1.50 -21.91
N LYS A 65 3.30 -0.41 -21.27
CA LYS A 65 3.64 0.87 -21.91
C LYS A 65 5.12 1.25 -21.73
N GLU A 66 6.00 0.25 -21.65
CA GLU A 66 7.44 0.46 -21.44
C GLU A 66 8.04 1.48 -22.40
N SER A 67 7.64 1.51 -23.68
CA SER A 67 8.13 2.50 -24.67
C SER A 67 7.77 3.97 -24.40
N LYS A 68 6.93 4.25 -23.39
CA LYS A 68 6.53 5.62 -23.00
C LYS A 68 6.88 5.97 -21.55
N LEU A 69 7.07 4.97 -20.70
CA LEU A 69 7.28 5.17 -19.26
C LEU A 69 8.66 4.72 -18.80
N ASN A 70 9.31 3.83 -19.57
CA ASN A 70 10.66 3.29 -19.33
C ASN A 70 10.84 2.77 -17.88
N PHE A 71 9.84 2.09 -17.30
CA PHE A 71 9.92 1.66 -15.89
C PHE A 71 10.96 0.55 -15.69
N ALA A 72 10.97 -0.46 -16.55
CA ALA A 72 11.98 -1.53 -16.51
C ALA A 72 13.37 -1.02 -16.90
N GLU A 73 13.47 -0.08 -17.83
CA GLU A 73 14.74 0.55 -18.21
C GLU A 73 15.30 1.42 -17.07
N LYS A 74 14.49 2.32 -16.51
CA LYS A 74 14.84 3.15 -15.36
C LYS A 74 15.11 2.34 -14.09
N SER A 75 14.64 1.10 -13.98
CA SER A 75 14.97 0.23 -12.84
C SER A 75 16.48 -0.07 -12.74
N LYS A 76 17.20 -0.05 -13.87
CA LYS A 76 18.66 -0.18 -13.90
C LYS A 76 19.38 1.10 -13.47
N GLU A 77 18.67 2.23 -13.51
CA GLU A 77 19.17 3.58 -13.24
C GLU A 77 18.61 4.15 -11.92
N GLY A 78 18.03 3.29 -11.05
CA GLY A 78 17.52 3.72 -9.75
C GLY A 78 16.16 4.44 -9.76
N GLY A 79 15.37 4.28 -10.84
CA GLY A 79 14.01 4.80 -10.97
C GLY A 79 12.99 4.27 -9.95
N PRO A 80 11.67 4.49 -10.15
CA PRO A 80 10.64 4.05 -9.21
C PRO A 80 10.58 2.52 -9.10
N LEU A 81 11.22 1.98 -8.05
CA LEU A 81 11.34 0.53 -7.80
C LEU A 81 10.23 -0.03 -6.90
N GLY A 82 9.44 0.81 -6.24
CA GLY A 82 8.45 0.39 -5.25
C GLY A 82 7.40 -0.55 -5.84
N GLU A 83 6.82 -0.18 -6.98
CA GLU A 83 5.83 -1.00 -7.68
C GLU A 83 6.43 -2.34 -8.13
N LEU A 84 7.63 -2.32 -8.73
CA LEU A 84 8.32 -3.53 -9.18
C LEU A 84 8.57 -4.49 -8.01
N LEU A 85 8.95 -3.94 -6.86
CA LEU A 85 9.15 -4.68 -5.61
C LEU A 85 7.85 -5.37 -5.17
N GLN A 86 6.75 -4.62 -5.04
CA GLN A 86 5.45 -5.17 -4.62
C GLN A 86 4.94 -6.25 -5.56
N TRP A 87 5.07 -6.05 -6.88
CA TRP A 87 4.69 -7.06 -7.88
C TRP A 87 5.54 -8.34 -7.79
N SER A 88 6.84 -8.21 -7.52
CA SER A 88 7.73 -9.37 -7.33
C SER A 88 7.27 -10.23 -6.16
N ASP A 89 7.00 -9.58 -5.03
CA ASP A 89 6.64 -10.25 -3.78
C ASP A 89 5.25 -10.87 -3.86
N LEU A 90 4.31 -10.19 -4.51
CA LEU A 90 2.99 -10.73 -4.82
C LEU A 90 3.09 -12.01 -5.65
N ILE A 91 3.85 -11.99 -6.75
CA ILE A 91 3.97 -13.13 -7.66
C ILE A 91 4.65 -14.32 -6.97
N ALA A 92 5.74 -14.08 -6.23
CA ALA A 92 6.42 -15.12 -5.45
C ALA A 92 5.48 -15.76 -4.43
N SER A 93 4.72 -14.94 -3.70
CA SER A 93 3.75 -15.41 -2.71
C SER A 93 2.66 -16.28 -3.35
N LEU A 94 2.03 -15.83 -4.44
CA LEU A 94 0.98 -16.61 -5.12
C LEU A 94 1.50 -17.96 -5.63
N HIS A 95 2.72 -17.98 -6.16
CA HIS A 95 3.36 -19.21 -6.63
C HIS A 95 3.60 -20.19 -5.47
N ILE A 96 4.20 -19.71 -4.37
CA ILE A 96 4.44 -20.53 -3.18
C ILE A 96 3.14 -21.08 -2.61
N LEU A 97 2.10 -20.25 -2.58
CA LEU A 97 0.75 -20.67 -2.18
C LEU A 97 0.16 -21.77 -3.09
N GLY A 98 0.72 -22.01 -4.27
CA GLY A 98 0.41 -23.13 -5.15
C GLY A 98 -0.63 -22.83 -6.23
N HIS A 99 -0.93 -21.54 -6.46
CA HIS A 99 -1.88 -21.11 -7.49
C HIS A 99 -1.31 -21.31 -8.90
N GLN A 100 -2.20 -21.45 -9.89
CA GLN A 100 -1.82 -21.43 -11.29
C GLN A 100 -1.78 -19.98 -11.77
N LEU A 101 -0.61 -19.53 -12.25
CA LEU A 101 -0.41 -18.14 -12.64
C LEU A 101 -0.36 -17.99 -14.16
N TYR A 102 -1.06 -16.98 -14.66
CA TYR A 102 -0.95 -16.47 -16.03
C TYR A 102 -0.37 -15.05 -15.93
N ILE A 103 0.94 -14.92 -16.11
CA ILE A 103 1.66 -13.66 -15.91
C ILE A 103 1.80 -12.96 -17.26
N SER A 104 1.47 -11.67 -17.31
CA SER A 104 1.56 -10.86 -18.51
C SER A 104 2.07 -9.45 -18.20
N THR A 105 2.99 -8.97 -19.02
CA THR A 105 3.51 -7.60 -19.03
C THR A 105 3.25 -6.88 -20.36
N ASP A 106 2.75 -7.57 -21.40
CA ASP A 106 2.39 -6.95 -22.68
C ASP A 106 0.93 -7.17 -23.08
N LYS A 107 0.45 -6.36 -24.04
CA LYS A 107 -0.96 -6.37 -24.47
C LYS A 107 -1.34 -7.61 -25.28
N GLY A 108 -0.40 -8.16 -26.05
CA GLY A 108 -0.60 -9.36 -26.87
C GLY A 108 -0.78 -10.58 -25.98
N THR A 109 0.11 -10.78 -25.01
CA THR A 109 -0.02 -11.86 -24.03
C THR A 109 -1.30 -11.73 -23.22
N LEU A 110 -1.66 -10.53 -22.76
CA LEU A 110 -2.94 -10.31 -22.08
C LEU A 110 -4.12 -10.73 -22.96
N LYS A 111 -4.14 -10.30 -24.22
CA LYS A 111 -5.20 -10.63 -25.17
C LYS A 111 -5.31 -12.15 -25.34
N ASN A 112 -4.19 -12.85 -25.51
CA ASN A 112 -4.18 -14.31 -25.67
C ASN A 112 -4.75 -15.02 -24.44
N VAL A 113 -4.35 -14.60 -23.23
CA VAL A 113 -4.90 -15.18 -21.98
C VAL A 113 -6.41 -14.96 -21.88
N ILE A 114 -6.90 -13.76 -22.24
CA ILE A 114 -8.33 -13.46 -22.25
C ILE A 114 -9.08 -14.34 -23.25
N GLU A 115 -8.59 -14.43 -24.49
CA GLU A 115 -9.22 -15.25 -25.53
C GLU A 115 -9.24 -16.73 -25.16
N GLU A 116 -8.16 -17.24 -24.55
CA GLU A 116 -8.13 -18.62 -24.05
C GLU A 116 -9.12 -18.85 -22.91
N ALA A 117 -9.26 -17.89 -22.00
CA ALA A 117 -10.22 -17.97 -20.90
C ALA A 117 -11.67 -17.91 -21.38
N GLU A 118 -11.96 -17.08 -22.40
CA GLU A 118 -13.31 -16.96 -22.99
C GLU A 118 -13.68 -18.17 -23.86
N ARG A 119 -12.70 -18.84 -24.49
CA ARG A 119 -12.91 -20.11 -25.22
C ARG A 119 -13.06 -21.31 -24.30
N ALA A 120 -12.74 -21.19 -23.02
CA ALA A 120 -12.82 -22.29 -22.08
C ALA A 120 -14.27 -22.78 -21.96
N PRO A 121 -14.54 -24.09 -22.06
CA PRO A 121 -15.89 -24.61 -21.91
C PRO A 121 -16.43 -24.28 -20.51
N PRO A 122 -17.76 -24.06 -20.38
CA PRO A 122 -18.38 -23.70 -19.11
C PRO A 122 -18.26 -24.79 -18.03
N CYS A 123 -18.04 -26.05 -18.44
CA CYS A 123 -17.82 -27.19 -17.56
C CYS A 123 -16.33 -27.59 -17.55
N PRO A 124 -15.79 -28.09 -16.42
CA PRO A 124 -14.45 -28.66 -16.38
C PRO A 124 -14.30 -29.76 -17.44
N THR A 125 -13.20 -29.74 -18.18
CA THR A 125 -12.83 -30.83 -19.09
C THR A 125 -12.53 -32.11 -18.30
N MET A 126 -12.62 -33.28 -18.94
CA MET A 126 -12.38 -34.61 -18.33
C MET A 126 -11.02 -34.74 -17.62
N ASP A 127 -10.05 -33.88 -17.93
CA ASP A 127 -8.73 -33.80 -17.28
C ASP A 127 -8.68 -32.85 -16.07
N GLY A 128 -9.83 -32.31 -15.64
CA GLY A 128 -9.95 -31.39 -14.49
C GLY A 128 -9.36 -29.99 -14.72
N LYS A 129 -8.89 -29.66 -15.93
CA LYS A 129 -8.26 -28.38 -16.24
C LYS A 129 -9.29 -27.35 -16.72
N SER A 130 -9.98 -26.72 -15.78
CA SER A 130 -10.69 -25.48 -16.11
C SER A 130 -9.68 -24.37 -16.42
N LYS A 131 -9.79 -23.73 -17.60
CA LYS A 131 -9.07 -22.49 -17.94
C LYS A 131 -9.80 -21.23 -17.47
N ARG A 132 -10.88 -21.37 -16.68
CA ARG A 132 -11.60 -20.25 -16.09
C ARG A 132 -10.65 -19.48 -15.16
N ILE A 133 -10.60 -18.17 -15.34
CA ILE A 133 -9.87 -17.27 -14.44
C ILE A 133 -10.70 -17.07 -13.17
N ASP A 134 -10.12 -17.43 -12.02
CA ASP A 134 -10.75 -17.27 -10.71
C ASP A 134 -10.53 -15.85 -10.15
N LEU A 135 -9.33 -15.30 -10.37
CA LEU A 135 -8.90 -13.99 -9.87
C LEU A 135 -8.08 -13.24 -10.92
N ILE A 136 -8.27 -11.92 -11.01
CA ILE A 136 -7.51 -11.04 -11.90
C ILE A 136 -6.81 -10.00 -11.04
N ILE A 137 -5.50 -9.95 -11.06
CA ILE A 137 -4.71 -8.95 -10.36
C ILE A 137 -4.03 -8.07 -11.40
N THR A 138 -4.30 -6.76 -11.35
CA THR A 138 -3.74 -5.80 -12.30
C THR A 138 -3.57 -4.43 -11.66
N ASP A 139 -2.96 -3.47 -12.35
CA ASP A 139 -2.88 -2.07 -11.94
C ASP A 139 -3.90 -1.21 -12.71
N ILE A 140 -3.99 0.09 -12.37
CA ILE A 140 -4.89 1.04 -13.04
C ILE A 140 -4.65 1.09 -14.56
N MET A 141 -3.41 0.92 -15.02
CA MET A 141 -3.07 0.96 -16.44
C MET A 141 -3.54 -0.31 -17.16
N GLY A 142 -3.39 -1.47 -16.53
CA GLY A 142 -3.88 -2.75 -17.00
C GLY A 142 -5.40 -2.80 -17.04
N LEU A 143 -6.07 -2.27 -16.01
CA LEU A 143 -7.52 -2.11 -16.00
C LEU A 143 -8.02 -1.23 -17.16
N ARG A 144 -7.30 -0.15 -17.51
CA ARG A 144 -7.59 0.64 -18.72
C ARG A 144 -7.40 -0.18 -19.99
N GLY A 145 -6.42 -1.08 -20.02
CA GLY A 145 -6.23 -2.06 -21.10
C GLY A 145 -7.42 -3.00 -21.25
N LEU A 146 -7.93 -3.54 -20.15
CA LEU A 146 -9.09 -4.45 -20.10
C LEU A 146 -10.38 -3.81 -20.64
N LYS A 147 -10.51 -2.47 -20.65
CA LYS A 147 -11.68 -1.79 -21.25
C LYS A 147 -11.84 -2.07 -22.75
N LYS A 148 -10.80 -2.53 -23.44
CA LYS A 148 -10.89 -3.01 -24.82
C LYS A 148 -11.60 -4.36 -24.94
N HIS A 149 -11.68 -5.12 -23.84
CA HIS A 149 -12.34 -6.42 -23.72
C HIS A 149 -13.58 -6.27 -22.81
N ARG A 150 -14.59 -5.53 -23.29
CA ARG A 150 -15.73 -5.11 -22.45
C ARG A 150 -16.49 -6.27 -21.83
N ALA A 151 -16.79 -7.32 -22.60
CA ALA A 151 -17.49 -8.50 -22.11
C ALA A 151 -16.72 -9.17 -20.97
N PHE A 152 -15.43 -9.46 -21.19
CA PHE A 152 -14.53 -9.97 -20.15
C PHE A 152 -14.51 -9.10 -18.90
N LEU A 153 -14.36 -7.79 -19.04
CA LEU A 153 -14.29 -6.86 -17.91
C LEU A 153 -15.58 -6.84 -17.09
N VAL A 154 -16.75 -6.80 -17.75
CA VAL A 154 -18.05 -6.80 -17.06
C VAL A 154 -18.26 -8.11 -16.30
N ASN A 155 -18.00 -9.24 -16.96
CA ASN A 155 -18.21 -10.57 -16.39
C ASN A 155 -17.26 -10.90 -15.24
N ASN A 156 -16.09 -10.25 -15.19
CA ASN A 156 -15.06 -10.53 -14.21
C ASN A 156 -14.80 -9.35 -13.25
N LYS A 157 -15.67 -8.32 -13.23
CA LYS A 157 -15.45 -7.11 -12.42
C LYS A 157 -15.22 -7.41 -10.93
N CYS A 158 -15.96 -8.36 -10.36
CA CYS A 158 -15.83 -8.80 -8.97
C CYS A 158 -14.54 -9.59 -8.68
N ARG A 159 -13.89 -10.15 -9.71
CA ARG A 159 -12.64 -10.92 -9.62
C ARG A 159 -11.40 -10.05 -9.68
N ILE A 160 -11.56 -8.75 -9.93
CA ILE A 160 -10.43 -7.83 -10.07
C ILE A 160 -9.90 -7.44 -8.70
N ARG A 161 -8.58 -7.43 -8.56
CA ARG A 161 -7.83 -6.78 -7.49
C ARG A 161 -6.87 -5.79 -8.14
N LEU A 162 -6.96 -4.54 -7.73
CA LEU A 162 -6.26 -3.43 -8.34
C LEU A 162 -5.09 -3.03 -7.44
N VAL A 163 -3.86 -3.34 -7.84
CA VAL A 163 -2.66 -2.89 -7.14
C VAL A 163 -2.54 -1.38 -7.34
N ASP A 164 -2.69 -0.62 -6.26
CA ASP A 164 -2.80 0.84 -6.22
C ASP A 164 -2.08 1.38 -4.98
N SER A 165 -0.82 1.79 -5.16
CA SER A 165 0.10 2.07 -4.05
C SER A 165 -0.44 3.08 -3.03
N PHE A 166 -1.05 4.17 -3.53
CA PHE A 166 -1.54 5.27 -2.71
C PHE A 166 -3.01 5.11 -2.28
N GLY A 167 -3.68 4.08 -2.80
CA GLY A 167 -5.09 3.83 -2.54
C GLY A 167 -6.04 4.79 -3.26
N THR A 168 -7.31 4.40 -3.22
CA THR A 168 -8.42 5.13 -3.83
C THR A 168 -9.52 5.28 -2.78
N HIS A 169 -9.75 6.51 -2.32
CA HIS A 169 -10.89 6.78 -1.44
C HIS A 169 -12.21 6.70 -2.20
N VAL A 170 -13.26 6.47 -1.43
CA VAL A 170 -14.61 6.19 -1.90
C VAL A 170 -15.18 7.28 -2.82
N GLU A 171 -14.88 8.54 -2.53
CA GLU A 171 -15.30 9.71 -3.32
C GLU A 171 -14.82 9.66 -4.78
N PHE A 172 -13.77 8.89 -5.04
CA PHE A 172 -13.12 8.77 -6.34
C PHE A 172 -13.44 7.49 -7.07
N THR A 173 -14.10 6.52 -6.43
CA THR A 173 -14.46 5.25 -7.08
C THR A 173 -15.57 5.43 -8.12
N ASP A 174 -16.49 6.37 -7.88
CA ASP A 174 -17.63 6.69 -8.73
C ASP A 174 -17.43 8.01 -9.50
N LYS A 175 -17.54 7.95 -10.82
CA LYS A 175 -17.31 9.11 -11.69
C LYS A 175 -18.35 10.20 -11.54
N PHE A 176 -19.61 9.83 -11.30
CA PHE A 176 -20.70 10.78 -11.18
C PHE A 176 -20.59 11.50 -9.83
N TYR A 177 -20.34 10.76 -8.76
CA TYR A 177 -20.09 11.34 -7.44
C TYR A 177 -18.93 12.35 -7.48
N PHE A 178 -17.78 11.97 -8.05
CA PHE A 178 -16.65 12.90 -8.18
C PHE A 178 -16.98 14.15 -9.01
N ARG A 179 -17.72 13.98 -10.12
CA ARG A 179 -18.12 15.10 -10.99
C ARG A 179 -19.03 16.06 -10.23
N ASP A 180 -19.99 15.54 -9.49
CA ASP A 180 -21.02 16.33 -8.82
C ASP A 180 -20.43 17.06 -7.58
N HIS A 181 -19.40 16.50 -6.94
CA HIS A 181 -18.68 17.10 -5.79
C HIS A 181 -17.32 17.70 -6.16
N LYS A 182 -17.10 17.99 -7.45
CA LYS A 182 -15.78 18.36 -7.98
C LYS A 182 -15.16 19.57 -7.30
N LYS A 183 -15.98 20.57 -6.93
CA LYS A 183 -15.52 21.80 -6.27
C LYS A 183 -14.91 21.53 -4.89
N GLU A 184 -15.49 20.59 -4.16
CA GLU A 184 -15.05 20.22 -2.81
C GLU A 184 -13.85 19.29 -2.87
N LEU A 185 -13.87 18.33 -3.80
CA LEU A 185 -12.87 17.27 -3.86
C LEU A 185 -11.57 17.71 -4.53
N SER A 186 -11.61 18.71 -5.41
CA SER A 186 -10.45 19.14 -6.19
C SER A 186 -9.67 20.24 -5.46
N GLY A 187 -8.34 20.12 -5.45
CA GLY A 187 -7.44 21.23 -5.11
C GLY A 187 -7.24 22.17 -6.29
N SER A 188 -6.01 22.65 -6.48
CA SER A 188 -5.62 23.42 -7.66
C SER A 188 -5.79 22.67 -8.98
N VAL A 189 -5.79 21.33 -8.95
CA VAL A 189 -5.96 20.48 -10.14
C VAL A 189 -7.36 19.83 -10.14
N PRO A 190 -8.24 20.19 -11.09
CA PRO A 190 -9.62 19.70 -11.15
C PRO A 190 -9.75 18.31 -11.81
N LYS A 191 -8.66 17.54 -11.88
CA LYS A 191 -8.60 16.26 -12.59
C LYS A 191 -8.44 15.11 -11.59
N ASN A 192 -9.02 13.98 -11.97
CA ASN A 192 -8.77 12.68 -11.36
C ASN A 192 -8.76 11.64 -12.49
N PRO A 193 -7.60 11.41 -13.13
CA PRO A 193 -7.51 10.42 -14.19
C PRO A 193 -7.46 8.98 -13.65
N TRP A 194 -7.16 8.79 -12.36
CA TRP A 194 -6.83 7.50 -11.75
C TRP A 194 -8.05 6.73 -11.25
N GLY A 195 -9.05 7.43 -10.69
CA GLY A 195 -10.28 6.82 -10.17
C GLY A 195 -11.37 6.56 -11.21
N GLY A 196 -12.60 6.35 -10.72
CA GLY A 196 -13.81 6.29 -11.53
C GLY A 196 -14.02 4.95 -12.26
N HIS A 197 -13.37 3.88 -11.81
CA HIS A 197 -13.53 2.54 -12.38
C HIS A 197 -14.74 1.79 -11.79
N GLY A 198 -15.36 2.29 -10.71
CA GLY A 198 -16.54 1.69 -10.09
C GLY A 198 -16.29 0.32 -9.47
N LEU A 199 -15.04 0.03 -9.06
CA LEU A 199 -14.70 -1.14 -8.26
C LEU A 199 -15.00 -0.85 -6.79
N ALA A 200 -15.30 -1.88 -6.00
CA ALA A 200 -15.46 -1.71 -4.56
C ALA A 200 -14.15 -1.20 -3.94
N PRO A 201 -14.19 -0.32 -2.92
CA PRO A 201 -12.99 0.23 -2.29
C PRO A 201 -11.99 -0.86 -1.87
N GLN A 202 -12.47 -1.98 -1.31
CA GLN A 202 -11.63 -3.09 -0.86
C GLN A 202 -10.98 -3.89 -2.01
N GLN A 203 -11.38 -3.68 -3.26
CA GLN A 203 -10.67 -4.26 -4.42
C GLN A 203 -9.33 -3.56 -4.70
N HIS A 204 -9.04 -2.41 -4.07
CA HIS A 204 -7.76 -1.70 -4.21
C HIS A 204 -6.77 -2.24 -3.19
N TRP A 205 -5.59 -2.62 -3.67
CA TRP A 205 -4.53 -3.27 -2.92
C TRP A 205 -3.37 -2.30 -2.74
N THR A 206 -3.19 -1.79 -1.52
CA THR A 206 -2.30 -0.67 -1.22
C THR A 206 -0.89 -1.09 -0.82
N PHE A 207 0.05 -0.14 -0.90
CA PHE A 207 1.45 -0.34 -0.54
C PHE A 207 1.70 -0.29 0.98
N PHE A 208 0.95 0.56 1.70
CA PHE A 208 0.92 0.64 3.17
C PHE A 208 -0.52 0.60 3.68
N PRO A 209 -0.77 0.25 4.96
CA PRO A 209 -2.11 0.27 5.55
C PRO A 209 -2.48 1.70 5.95
N HIS A 210 -2.64 2.59 4.95
CA HIS A 210 -2.88 4.02 5.13
C HIS A 210 -4.35 4.42 4.93
N THR A 211 -5.22 3.48 4.55
CA THR A 211 -6.68 3.63 4.59
C THR A 211 -7.34 2.28 4.79
N ASP A 212 -8.36 2.25 5.64
CA ASP A 212 -9.16 1.07 5.97
C ASP A 212 -10.24 0.79 4.91
N ASP A 213 -10.52 1.75 4.02
CA ASP A 213 -11.43 1.55 2.87
C ASP A 213 -10.84 0.60 1.82
N ASN A 214 -9.52 0.59 1.69
CA ASN A 214 -8.81 -0.28 0.77
C ASN A 214 -8.25 -1.50 1.50
N THR A 215 -7.76 -2.48 0.75
CA THR A 215 -7.09 -3.65 1.32
C THR A 215 -5.59 -3.45 1.32
N PHE A 216 -4.96 -3.62 2.47
CA PHE A 216 -3.51 -3.60 2.57
C PHE A 216 -2.92 -4.87 1.92
N LEU A 217 -2.19 -4.71 0.81
CA LEU A 217 -1.40 -5.79 0.22
C LEU A 217 0.03 -5.78 0.77
N GLY A 218 0.66 -4.61 0.79
CA GLY A 218 2.03 -4.44 1.28
C GLY A 218 3.09 -5.05 0.38
N PHE A 219 4.25 -5.29 0.99
CA PHE A 219 5.43 -5.90 0.40
C PHE A 219 6.27 -6.57 1.48
N ALA A 220 7.31 -7.31 1.09
CA ALA A 220 8.27 -7.89 2.02
C ALA A 220 9.55 -7.05 2.07
N VAL A 221 9.93 -6.57 3.24
CA VAL A 221 11.22 -5.92 3.46
C VAL A 221 12.30 -7.01 3.43
N ASP A 222 13.33 -6.78 2.64
CA ASP A 222 14.45 -7.71 2.53
C ASP A 222 15.26 -7.71 3.82
N GLN A 223 15.37 -8.88 4.46
CA GLN A 223 16.07 -9.01 5.72
C GLN A 223 17.59 -9.07 5.52
N PRO A 224 18.37 -8.68 6.54
CA PRO A 224 19.83 -8.77 6.52
C PRO A 224 20.32 -10.18 6.12
N LEU A 225 21.04 -10.29 5.00
CA LEU A 225 21.88 -11.45 4.73
C LEU A 225 23.14 -11.37 5.60
N GLU A 226 23.40 -12.33 6.47
CA GLU A 226 24.54 -12.31 7.42
C GLU A 226 25.90 -12.09 6.71
N GLU A 227 26.01 -12.53 5.45
CA GLU A 227 27.22 -12.45 4.64
C GLU A 227 27.60 -11.01 4.20
N ILE A 228 26.66 -10.06 4.19
CA ILE A 228 26.91 -8.69 3.72
C ILE A 228 27.67 -7.89 4.78
N ARG A 229 28.96 -7.64 4.58
CA ARG A 229 29.76 -6.82 5.50
C ARG A 229 29.47 -5.32 5.31
N PRO A 230 29.60 -4.49 6.35
CA PRO A 230 29.52 -3.03 6.19
C PRO A 230 30.69 -2.53 5.31
N MET A 231 30.45 -1.47 4.52
CA MET A 231 31.46 -0.78 3.71
C MET A 231 32.52 -0.09 4.58
N PHE A 232 32.11 0.41 5.75
CA PHE A 232 32.99 1.04 6.73
C PHE A 232 32.43 0.82 8.14
N ASP A 233 33.27 1.00 9.16
CA ASP A 233 32.84 0.75 10.55
C ASP A 233 31.75 1.73 10.98
N ARG A 234 30.58 1.17 11.27
CA ARG A 234 29.41 1.91 11.76
C ARG A 234 29.65 2.53 13.13
N GLN A 235 30.47 1.93 13.98
CA GLN A 235 30.62 2.43 15.36
C GLN A 235 31.52 3.66 15.42
N SER A 236 32.58 3.71 14.61
CA SER A 236 33.47 4.87 14.54
C SER A 236 32.96 5.99 13.63
N SER A 237 32.05 5.70 12.70
CA SER A 237 31.55 6.67 11.72
C SER A 237 30.30 7.43 12.22
N LYS A 238 30.30 8.75 12.04
CA LYS A 238 29.11 9.60 12.18
C LYS A 238 28.48 9.82 10.80
N ALA A 239 28.14 8.74 10.12
CA ALA A 239 27.65 8.78 8.74
C ALA A 239 26.11 8.83 8.66
N VAL A 240 25.62 9.77 7.87
CA VAL A 240 24.20 9.93 7.49
C VAL A 240 24.07 9.66 5.99
N LEU A 241 23.20 8.73 5.59
CA LEU A 241 22.84 8.52 4.19
C LEU A 241 21.53 9.24 3.87
N VAL A 242 21.54 10.08 2.84
CA VAL A 242 20.35 10.83 2.41
C VAL A 242 19.49 10.01 1.45
N TYR A 243 18.18 10.02 1.70
CA TYR A 243 17.17 9.36 0.88
C TYR A 243 16.69 10.26 -0.27
N GLY A 244 17.47 10.30 -1.35
CA GLY A 244 17.07 10.96 -2.60
C GLY A 244 18.03 10.58 -3.72
N LYS A 245 17.55 9.91 -4.77
CA LYS A 245 18.41 9.30 -5.81
C LYS A 245 18.59 10.15 -7.06
N GLU A 246 17.86 11.25 -7.18
CA GLU A 246 17.90 12.15 -8.33
C GLU A 246 18.07 13.59 -7.85
N GLN A 247 18.83 14.40 -8.59
CA GLN A 247 19.22 15.76 -8.21
C GLN A 247 18.02 16.66 -7.95
N TYR A 248 16.91 16.51 -8.68
CA TYR A 248 15.71 17.31 -8.46
C TYR A 248 15.08 17.12 -7.08
N MET A 249 15.28 15.94 -6.45
CA MET A 249 14.74 15.65 -5.11
C MET A 249 15.44 16.48 -4.02
N TRP A 250 16.65 16.96 -4.31
CA TRP A 250 17.47 17.75 -3.40
C TRP A 250 17.28 19.26 -3.56
N LYS A 251 16.58 19.70 -4.61
CA LYS A 251 16.42 21.12 -4.96
C LYS A 251 15.77 21.90 -3.82
N GLY A 252 16.41 22.98 -3.37
CA GLY A 252 15.89 23.85 -2.31
C GLY A 252 16.14 23.33 -0.89
N LEU A 253 17.04 22.35 -0.74
CA LEU A 253 17.41 21.75 0.55
C LEU A 253 18.86 22.04 0.94
N GLU A 254 19.50 23.03 0.33
CA GLU A 254 20.89 23.41 0.60
C GLU A 254 21.12 23.67 2.10
N ASP A 255 20.24 24.44 2.75
CA ASP A 255 20.33 24.74 4.18
C ASP A 255 20.11 23.51 5.08
N VAL A 256 19.24 22.59 4.64
CA VAL A 256 18.97 21.33 5.34
C VAL A 256 20.23 20.46 5.32
N ILE A 257 20.82 20.28 4.14
CA ILE A 257 22.04 19.48 3.98
C ILE A 257 23.23 20.14 4.71
N GLN A 258 23.33 21.47 4.65
CA GLN A 258 24.36 22.19 5.40
C GLN A 258 24.22 21.95 6.91
N SER A 259 23.00 21.95 7.44
CA SER A 259 22.74 21.66 8.85
C SER A 259 23.17 20.24 9.25
N VAL A 260 23.07 19.26 8.35
CA VAL A 260 23.53 17.88 8.58
C VAL A 260 25.06 17.81 8.60
N LYS A 261 25.74 18.49 7.67
CA LYS A 261 27.21 18.50 7.56
C LYS A 261 27.89 19.02 8.82
N GLU A 262 27.23 19.90 9.57
CA GLU A 262 27.75 20.42 10.84
C GLU A 262 27.84 19.35 11.95
N VAL A 263 27.11 18.24 11.85
CA VAL A 263 27.03 17.21 12.90
C VAL A 263 27.44 15.81 12.44
N ALA A 264 27.51 15.55 11.12
CA ALA A 264 27.74 14.23 10.55
C ALA A 264 28.33 14.29 9.12
N GLU A 265 29.01 13.23 8.71
CA GLU A 265 29.42 13.03 7.31
C GLU A 265 28.20 12.65 6.47
N VAL A 266 28.02 13.31 5.31
CA VAL A 266 26.85 13.13 4.46
C VAL A 266 27.20 12.23 3.27
N HIS A 267 26.49 11.11 3.17
CA HIS A 267 26.57 10.16 2.08
C HIS A 267 25.32 10.27 1.20
N ALA A 268 25.48 9.94 -0.08
CA ALA A 268 24.38 9.92 -1.04
C ALA A 268 24.54 8.80 -2.09
N THR A 269 23.45 8.48 -2.79
CA THR A 269 23.43 7.57 -3.94
C THR A 269 22.69 8.24 -5.12
N VAL A 270 23.16 9.42 -5.51
CA VAL A 270 22.51 10.24 -6.56
C VAL A 270 23.05 9.84 -7.93
N ALA A 271 22.14 9.49 -8.84
CA ALA A 271 22.47 8.99 -10.18
C ALA A 271 23.00 10.08 -11.12
N ASP A 272 22.40 11.26 -11.06
CA ASP A 272 22.56 12.37 -12.00
C ASP A 272 23.26 13.59 -11.37
N ALA A 273 24.04 13.37 -10.30
CA ALA A 273 24.73 14.45 -9.60
C ALA A 273 25.71 15.18 -10.53
N SER A 274 25.47 16.47 -10.75
CA SER A 274 26.36 17.30 -11.58
C SER A 274 27.64 17.65 -10.83
N THR A 275 28.80 17.29 -11.40
CA THR A 275 30.13 17.74 -10.93
C THR A 275 30.19 19.27 -10.82
N GLY A 276 30.47 19.79 -9.62
CA GLY A 276 30.54 21.23 -9.34
C GLY A 276 29.27 21.85 -8.76
N SER A 277 28.19 21.10 -8.54
CA SER A 277 27.03 21.61 -7.81
C SER A 277 27.38 21.91 -6.35
N PRO A 278 27.14 23.14 -5.84
CA PRO A 278 27.36 23.47 -4.43
C PRO A 278 26.58 22.57 -3.47
N MET A 279 25.42 22.08 -3.90
CA MET A 279 24.57 21.17 -3.12
C MET A 279 25.28 19.86 -2.76
N PHE A 280 26.15 19.37 -3.65
CA PHE A 280 26.91 18.12 -3.46
C PHE A 280 28.37 18.35 -3.06
N ALA A 281 28.80 19.58 -2.82
CA ALA A 281 30.11 19.86 -2.25
C ALA A 281 30.22 19.18 -0.88
N ASP A 282 31.32 18.49 -0.59
CA ASP A 282 31.52 17.74 0.67
C ASP A 282 30.44 16.70 0.98
N VAL A 283 29.80 16.14 -0.07
CA VAL A 283 28.91 14.98 0.02
C VAL A 283 29.59 13.79 -0.62
N VAL A 284 29.70 12.68 0.11
CA VAL A 284 30.26 11.42 -0.41
C VAL A 284 29.20 10.72 -1.24
N ASN A 285 29.15 11.01 -2.54
CA ASN A 285 28.23 10.36 -3.46
C ASN A 285 28.79 9.01 -3.95
N HIS A 286 28.07 7.93 -3.64
CA HIS A 286 28.42 6.56 -4.05
C HIS A 286 27.88 6.20 -5.44
N GLY A 287 27.13 7.11 -6.07
CA GLY A 287 26.41 6.84 -7.31
C GLY A 287 25.33 5.78 -7.12
N LEU A 288 24.89 5.17 -8.23
CA LEU A 288 23.95 4.05 -8.18
C LEU A 288 24.65 2.78 -7.71
N LEU A 289 24.07 2.15 -6.68
CA LEU A 289 24.56 0.91 -6.11
C LEU A 289 23.63 -0.25 -6.46
N ASP A 290 24.21 -1.43 -6.71
CA ASP A 290 23.47 -2.68 -6.67
C ASP A 290 22.97 -2.97 -5.24
N THR A 291 22.09 -3.96 -5.09
CA THR A 291 21.46 -4.24 -3.79
C THR A 291 22.47 -4.63 -2.71
N ASN A 292 23.51 -5.41 -3.03
CA ASN A 292 24.46 -5.86 -2.02
C ASN A 292 25.31 -4.70 -1.52
N ARG A 293 25.77 -3.82 -2.43
CA ARG A 293 26.50 -2.61 -2.07
C ARG A 293 25.61 -1.60 -1.33
N LEU A 294 24.34 -1.46 -1.72
CA LEU A 294 23.40 -0.62 -0.99
C LEU A 294 23.20 -1.12 0.45
N TYR A 295 23.03 -2.43 0.66
CA TYR A 295 22.89 -2.99 2.01
C TYR A 295 24.18 -2.88 2.81
N SER A 296 25.34 -3.05 2.17
CA SER A 296 26.65 -2.78 2.77
C SER A 296 26.75 -1.32 3.25
N LEU A 297 26.29 -0.34 2.45
CA LEU A 297 26.25 1.07 2.83
C LEU A 297 25.25 1.32 3.98
N LEU A 298 24.04 0.77 3.90
CA LEU A 298 23.02 0.91 4.95
C LEU A 298 23.46 0.33 6.29
N ARG A 299 24.26 -0.74 6.28
CA ARG A 299 24.91 -1.31 7.49
C ARG A 299 26.04 -0.46 8.03
N SER A 300 26.58 0.46 7.22
CA SER A 300 27.71 1.31 7.62
C SER A 300 27.24 2.62 8.23
N VAL A 301 26.09 3.13 7.80
CA VAL A 301 25.56 4.42 8.26
C VAL A 301 24.77 4.26 9.55
N LYS A 302 24.77 5.29 10.40
CA LYS A 302 23.93 5.31 11.61
C LYS A 302 22.52 5.76 11.29
N VAL A 303 22.39 6.72 10.38
CA VAL A 303 21.16 7.45 10.09
C VAL A 303 20.82 7.38 8.61
N PHE A 304 19.55 7.18 8.31
CA PHE A 304 18.98 7.32 6.98
C PHE A 304 18.04 8.53 6.98
N LEU A 305 18.38 9.59 6.24
CA LEU A 305 17.70 10.88 6.29
C LEU A 305 16.68 11.01 5.16
N GLY A 306 15.40 11.05 5.51
CA GLY A 306 14.32 11.47 4.64
C GLY A 306 14.34 12.98 4.39
N ILE A 307 14.26 13.38 3.13
CA ILE A 307 14.29 14.79 2.70
C ILE A 307 12.94 15.29 2.15
N GLY A 308 11.85 14.56 2.42
CA GLY A 308 10.49 14.95 2.06
C GLY A 308 9.98 14.42 0.71
N PHE A 309 10.84 13.84 -0.13
CA PHE A 309 10.46 13.11 -1.34
C PHE A 309 11.54 12.04 -1.67
N PRO A 310 11.18 10.85 -2.19
CA PRO A 310 9.84 10.38 -2.56
C PRO A 310 8.95 10.05 -1.35
N LEU A 311 7.63 10.17 -1.54
CA LEU A 311 6.62 9.85 -0.53
C LEU A 311 6.37 8.33 -0.49
N GLU A 312 6.22 7.79 0.72
CA GLU A 312 5.80 6.40 0.96
C GLU A 312 6.57 5.34 0.16
N GLY A 313 7.90 5.46 0.13
CA GLY A 313 8.76 4.44 -0.47
C GLY A 313 9.16 3.31 0.49
N PRO A 314 9.70 2.19 -0.02
CA PRO A 314 10.15 1.06 0.79
C PRO A 314 11.51 1.26 1.47
N ALA A 315 12.36 2.15 0.92
CA ALA A 315 13.77 2.29 1.34
C ALA A 315 13.96 2.60 2.84
N PRO A 316 13.11 3.40 3.51
CA PRO A 316 13.22 3.59 4.95
C PRO A 316 13.15 2.28 5.75
N PHE A 317 12.32 1.33 5.33
CA PHE A 317 12.24 0.02 5.99
C PHE A 317 13.41 -0.89 5.65
N GLU A 318 13.98 -0.78 4.44
CA GLU A 318 15.24 -1.45 4.12
C GLU A 318 16.37 -0.91 5.03
N ALA A 319 16.42 0.40 5.28
CA ALA A 319 17.40 1.01 6.17
C ALA A 319 17.23 0.56 7.64
N ILE A 320 16.00 0.58 8.16
CA ILE A 320 15.67 0.10 9.51
C ILE A 320 15.98 -1.40 9.65
N ALA A 321 15.73 -2.19 8.60
CA ALA A 321 16.09 -3.61 8.57
C ALA A 321 17.60 -3.84 8.61
N GLN A 322 18.43 -2.92 8.12
CA GLN A 322 19.90 -2.97 8.29
C GLN A 322 20.38 -2.27 9.58
N GLY A 323 19.44 -1.82 10.43
CA GLY A 323 19.68 -1.24 11.74
C GLY A 323 19.87 0.27 11.76
N ALA A 324 19.77 0.99 10.64
CA ALA A 324 19.84 2.45 10.59
C ALA A 324 18.59 3.10 11.20
N VAL A 325 18.74 4.26 11.84
CA VAL A 325 17.62 5.07 12.32
C VAL A 325 17.12 5.95 11.18
N TYR A 326 15.82 5.91 10.91
CA TYR A 326 15.20 6.76 9.89
C TYR A 326 14.81 8.13 10.45
N ILE A 327 15.32 9.21 9.88
CA ILE A 327 14.79 10.55 10.12
C ILE A 327 13.69 10.81 9.09
N ASN A 328 12.45 10.91 9.58
CA ASN A 328 11.26 11.08 8.75
C ASN A 328 10.89 12.56 8.67
N ALA A 329 10.88 13.13 7.47
CA ALA A 329 10.58 14.55 7.29
C ALA A 329 9.11 14.85 7.59
N GLN A 330 8.83 15.67 8.59
CA GLN A 330 7.49 16.13 8.96
C GLN A 330 6.96 17.16 7.95
N PHE A 331 5.65 17.15 7.72
CA PHE A 331 4.95 18.16 6.94
C PHE A 331 3.96 18.91 7.81
N ASN A 332 4.17 20.22 7.94
CA ASN A 332 3.25 21.14 8.59
C ASN A 332 3.06 22.40 7.73
N PRO A 333 1.88 22.61 7.11
CA PRO A 333 0.70 21.73 7.14
C PRO A 333 0.94 20.38 6.44
N PRO A 334 0.14 19.34 6.74
CA PRO A 334 0.19 18.08 6.02
C PRO A 334 0.01 18.25 4.51
N LYS A 335 0.73 17.45 3.73
CA LYS A 335 0.60 17.43 2.26
C LYS A 335 -0.62 16.63 1.85
N SER A 336 -1.40 17.12 0.91
CA SER A 336 -2.55 16.42 0.35
C SER A 336 -2.75 16.81 -1.10
N ARG A 337 -3.72 16.20 -1.77
CA ARG A 337 -4.11 16.62 -3.11
C ARG A 337 -4.57 18.08 -3.21
N LEU A 338 -4.87 18.72 -2.08
CA LEU A 338 -5.35 20.11 -2.04
C LEU A 338 -4.21 21.13 -2.13
N ASN A 339 -2.99 20.75 -1.71
CA ASN A 339 -1.86 21.67 -1.58
C ASN A 339 -0.54 21.15 -2.18
N ASP A 340 -0.46 19.91 -2.65
CA ASP A 340 0.76 19.32 -3.21
C ASP A 340 0.58 18.87 -4.67
N GLY A 341 1.55 19.24 -5.53
CA GLY A 341 1.49 18.99 -6.97
C GLY A 341 1.59 17.51 -7.36
N PHE A 342 2.33 16.69 -6.61
CA PHE A 342 2.44 15.25 -6.85
C PHE A 342 1.15 14.51 -6.46
N LEU A 343 0.48 14.97 -5.39
CA LEU A 343 -0.77 14.39 -4.91
C LEU A 343 -2.01 14.93 -5.64
N ALA A 344 -1.92 16.06 -6.33
CA ALA A 344 -3.07 16.81 -6.85
C ALA A 344 -4.07 15.99 -7.70
N GLU A 345 -3.56 15.10 -8.55
CA GLU A 345 -4.39 14.24 -9.40
C GLU A 345 -4.79 12.91 -8.76
N LYS A 346 -4.18 12.52 -7.62
CA LYS A 346 -4.38 11.20 -7.01
C LYS A 346 -5.81 11.07 -6.45
N PRO A 347 -6.38 9.85 -6.48
CA PRO A 347 -7.76 9.60 -6.07
C PRO A 347 -7.87 9.38 -4.55
N THR A 348 -7.25 10.25 -3.75
CA THR A 348 -7.28 10.15 -2.28
C THR A 348 -7.32 11.53 -1.65
N LEU A 349 -8.06 11.65 -0.54
CA LEU A 349 -8.11 12.85 0.29
C LEU A 349 -7.13 12.81 1.47
N ARG A 350 -6.28 11.77 1.52
CA ARG A 350 -5.36 11.57 2.64
C ARG A 350 -4.40 12.74 2.79
N GLU A 351 -4.16 13.06 4.06
CA GLU A 351 -3.22 14.08 4.50
C GLU A 351 -1.96 13.38 4.99
N PHE A 352 -0.84 13.67 4.36
CA PHE A 352 0.48 13.14 4.68
C PHE A 352 1.11 14.08 5.70
N THR A 353 1.19 13.63 6.94
CA THR A 353 1.82 14.34 8.07
C THR A 353 3.34 14.29 8.03
N SER A 354 3.92 13.38 7.23
CA SER A 354 5.35 13.23 6.99
C SER A 354 5.64 12.54 5.66
N GLN A 355 6.91 12.40 5.30
CA GLN A 355 7.37 11.70 4.09
C GLN A 355 6.88 10.25 4.04
N LEU A 356 6.82 9.58 5.19
CA LEU A 356 6.30 8.22 5.33
C LEU A 356 5.45 8.13 6.61
N PRO A 357 4.13 8.43 6.53
CA PRO A 357 3.25 8.44 7.71
C PRO A 357 3.23 7.11 8.47
N TYR A 358 3.34 5.98 7.77
CA TYR A 358 3.41 4.66 8.42
C TYR A 358 4.63 4.52 9.35
N ALA A 359 5.75 5.21 9.09
CA ALA A 359 6.91 5.21 9.98
C ALA A 359 6.67 5.99 11.29
N GLU A 360 5.71 6.90 11.34
CA GLU A 360 5.32 7.60 12.58
C GLU A 360 4.79 6.61 13.63
N ARG A 361 4.08 5.56 13.18
CA ARG A 361 3.56 4.49 14.05
C ARG A 361 4.65 3.58 14.60
N ILE A 362 5.74 3.41 13.84
CA ILE A 362 6.91 2.65 14.31
C ILE A 362 7.66 3.47 15.36
N GLY A 363 7.85 4.77 15.08
CA GLY A 363 8.43 5.71 16.02
C GLY A 363 9.81 5.32 16.54
N ARG A 364 10.20 5.93 17.66
CA ARG A 364 11.49 5.67 18.31
C ARG A 364 11.55 4.22 18.85
N PRO A 365 12.74 3.58 18.82
CA PRO A 365 14.04 4.12 18.42
C PRO A 365 14.33 4.03 16.91
N TYR A 366 13.40 3.53 16.10
CA TYR A 366 13.66 3.21 14.68
C TYR A 366 13.43 4.39 13.73
N ALA A 367 12.45 5.24 14.05
CA ALA A 367 12.07 6.39 13.24
C ALA A 367 11.86 7.63 14.12
N ILE A 368 12.44 8.75 13.70
CA ILE A 368 12.27 10.06 14.34
C ILE A 368 11.63 11.01 13.34
N THR A 369 10.39 11.40 13.59
CA THR A 369 9.69 12.40 12.76
C THR A 369 10.03 13.80 13.25
N VAL A 370 10.54 14.65 12.36
CA VAL A 370 11.00 16.01 12.69
C VAL A 370 10.80 16.96 11.51
N ASP A 371 10.55 18.23 11.80
CA ASP A 371 10.65 19.29 10.80
C ASP A 371 12.11 19.49 10.39
N ILE A 372 12.44 19.05 9.17
CA ILE A 372 13.81 19.10 8.63
C ILE A 372 14.23 20.52 8.25
N HIS A 373 13.29 21.46 8.10
CA HIS A 373 13.61 22.86 7.80
C HIS A 373 13.97 23.66 9.06
N ASN A 374 13.66 23.13 10.24
CA ASN A 374 14.13 23.68 11.50
C ASN A 374 15.51 23.10 11.84
N SER A 375 16.57 23.86 11.53
CA SER A 375 17.97 23.42 11.69
C SER A 375 18.30 22.96 13.12
N THR A 376 17.70 23.58 14.14
CA THR A 376 17.94 23.20 15.54
C THR A 376 17.32 21.85 15.87
N LEU A 377 16.08 21.63 15.42
CA LEU A 377 15.39 20.35 15.64
C LEU A 377 16.05 19.22 14.83
N LEU A 378 16.43 19.49 13.58
CA LEU A 378 17.11 18.53 12.73
C LEU A 378 18.45 18.07 13.33
N LYS A 379 19.31 19.02 13.74
CA LYS A 379 20.61 18.69 14.35
C LYS A 379 20.43 17.86 15.62
N LYS A 380 19.47 18.22 16.48
CA LYS A 380 19.14 17.45 17.69
C LYS A 380 18.66 16.03 17.35
N ALA A 381 17.78 15.87 16.37
CA ALA A 381 17.28 14.56 15.95
C ALA A 381 18.39 13.67 15.38
N ILE A 382 19.31 14.23 14.60
CA ILE A 382 20.47 13.49 14.07
C ILE A 382 21.42 13.10 15.19
N GLN A 383 21.74 14.02 16.11
CA GLN A 383 22.59 13.72 17.27
C GLN A 383 21.98 12.63 18.15
N GLU A 384 20.66 12.68 18.39
CA GLU A 384 19.91 11.61 19.06
C GLU A 384 20.09 10.28 18.31
N ALA A 385 19.80 10.27 17.00
CA ALA A 385 19.89 9.07 16.17
C ALA A 385 21.29 8.47 16.08
N LEU A 386 22.35 9.29 16.12
CA LEU A 386 23.74 8.83 16.13
C LEU A 386 24.10 8.06 17.42
N LEU A 387 23.43 8.36 18.53
CA LEU A 387 23.62 7.69 19.82
C LEU A 387 22.75 6.44 19.96
N LEU A 388 21.66 6.34 19.19
CA LEU A 388 20.81 5.16 19.17
C LEU A 388 21.51 3.99 18.46
N ASN A 389 21.41 2.81 19.06
CA ASN A 389 21.86 1.53 18.47
C ASN A 389 20.70 0.52 18.47
N PRO A 390 19.63 0.76 17.69
CA PRO A 390 18.52 -0.17 17.65
C PRO A 390 18.94 -1.49 17.00
N SER A 391 18.41 -2.60 17.49
CA SER A 391 18.54 -3.88 16.81
C SER A 391 17.78 -3.84 15.48
N PRO A 392 18.32 -4.40 14.37
CA PRO A 392 17.60 -4.56 13.11
C PRO A 392 16.14 -4.97 13.29
N TYR A 393 15.22 -4.27 12.62
CA TYR A 393 13.79 -4.45 12.81
C TYR A 393 13.02 -4.45 11.50
N VAL A 394 12.07 -5.38 11.38
CA VAL A 394 11.10 -5.44 10.29
C VAL A 394 9.72 -5.62 10.92
N PRO A 395 8.75 -4.71 10.66
CA PRO A 395 7.37 -4.92 11.08
C PRO A 395 6.86 -6.27 10.57
N LYS A 396 6.18 -7.04 11.43
CA LYS A 396 5.72 -8.40 11.07
C LYS A 396 4.92 -8.42 9.77
N GLU A 397 4.04 -7.45 9.58
CA GLU A 397 3.19 -7.30 8.39
C GLU A 397 3.96 -6.94 7.10
N LEU A 398 5.21 -6.45 7.23
CA LEU A 398 6.14 -6.21 6.13
C LEU A 398 7.22 -7.32 6.02
N SER A 399 7.06 -8.44 6.72
CA SER A 399 7.95 -9.60 6.56
C SER A 399 7.43 -10.55 5.48
N THR A 400 8.28 -11.47 5.01
CA THR A 400 7.86 -12.56 4.11
C THR A 400 6.80 -13.46 4.75
N GLU A 401 6.88 -13.71 6.07
CA GLU A 401 5.86 -14.46 6.83
C GLU A 401 4.51 -13.74 6.83
N GLY A 402 4.51 -12.46 7.22
CA GLY A 402 3.29 -11.66 7.30
C GLY A 402 2.63 -11.46 5.93
N MET A 403 3.41 -11.10 4.90
CA MET A 403 2.87 -10.93 3.55
C MET A 403 2.31 -12.22 2.98
N LEU A 404 2.99 -13.36 3.15
CA LEU A 404 2.50 -14.64 2.65
C LEU A 404 1.18 -15.04 3.31
N LEU A 405 1.08 -14.89 4.64
CA LEU A 405 -0.12 -15.21 5.40
C LEU A 405 -1.29 -14.30 5.01
N ARG A 406 -1.04 -13.00 4.93
CA ARG A 406 -2.03 -12.01 4.50
C ARG A 406 -2.56 -12.33 3.11
N LEU A 407 -1.68 -12.57 2.14
CA LEU A 407 -2.10 -12.89 0.78
C LEU A 407 -2.88 -14.21 0.70
N ALA A 408 -2.51 -15.22 1.49
CA ALA A 408 -3.26 -16.48 1.57
C ALA A 408 -4.73 -16.23 1.95
N LEU A 409 -4.97 -15.39 2.96
CA LEU A 409 -6.32 -15.01 3.38
C LEU A 409 -7.04 -14.15 2.36
N LEU A 410 -6.37 -13.16 1.76
CA LEU A 410 -6.98 -12.28 0.77
C LEU A 410 -7.47 -13.05 -0.45
N VAL A 411 -6.67 -14.01 -0.95
CA VAL A 411 -7.05 -14.83 -2.12
C VAL A 411 -8.17 -15.80 -1.80
N GLU A 412 -8.19 -16.37 -0.59
CA GLU A 412 -9.17 -17.40 -0.21
C GLU A 412 -10.51 -16.81 0.29
N LYS A 413 -10.47 -15.70 1.03
CA LYS A 413 -11.61 -15.21 1.81
C LYS A 413 -12.27 -13.96 1.23
N GLN A 414 -11.54 -13.13 0.49
CA GLN A 414 -12.10 -11.90 -0.05
C GLN A 414 -12.92 -12.19 -1.32
N ASP A 415 -14.24 -12.28 -1.19
CA ASP A 415 -15.16 -12.58 -2.30
C ASP A 415 -16.11 -11.40 -2.58
N PHE A 416 -16.04 -10.83 -3.78
CA PHE A 416 -16.97 -9.80 -4.25
C PHE A 416 -17.96 -10.32 -5.30
N CYS A 417 -17.86 -11.59 -5.69
CA CYS A 417 -18.70 -12.22 -6.70
C CYS A 417 -19.94 -12.86 -6.09
N ASN A 418 -19.88 -13.25 -4.81
CA ASN A 418 -21.00 -13.85 -4.07
C ASN A 418 -21.30 -13.03 -2.80
N PRO A 419 -21.88 -11.83 -2.94
CA PRO A 419 -22.09 -10.92 -1.79
C PRO A 419 -23.11 -11.46 -0.77
N ASP A 420 -23.98 -12.39 -1.18
CA ASP A 420 -25.04 -12.96 -0.33
C ASP A 420 -24.59 -14.25 0.39
N LYS A 421 -23.31 -14.61 0.29
CA LYS A 421 -22.78 -15.81 0.96
C LYS A 421 -22.86 -15.63 2.48
N THR A 422 -23.40 -16.65 3.16
CA THR A 422 -23.64 -16.65 4.61
C THR A 422 -22.35 -16.60 5.44
N ASP A 423 -21.25 -17.11 4.89
CA ASP A 423 -19.93 -17.11 5.53
C ASP A 423 -19.18 -15.80 5.19
N SER A 424 -19.63 -14.70 5.78
CA SER A 424 -18.97 -13.40 5.60
C SER A 424 -17.56 -13.41 6.21
N TRP A 425 -16.61 -12.79 5.51
CA TRP A 425 -15.26 -12.57 6.01
C TRP A 425 -14.91 -11.08 5.99
N PRO A 426 -14.45 -10.50 7.11
CA PRO A 426 -14.30 -11.14 8.44
C PRO A 426 -15.66 -11.60 9.03
N PRO A 427 -15.67 -12.52 10.00
CA PRO A 427 -16.91 -13.01 10.61
C PRO A 427 -17.70 -11.87 11.28
N ALA A 428 -19.00 -11.78 11.02
CA ALA A 428 -19.86 -10.70 11.53
C ALA A 428 -19.83 -10.55 13.07
N ASN A 429 -19.58 -11.62 13.82
CA ASN A 429 -19.47 -11.57 15.28
C ASN A 429 -18.21 -10.83 15.80
N GLN A 430 -17.30 -10.45 14.91
CA GLN A 430 -16.13 -9.61 15.23
C GLN A 430 -16.44 -8.12 15.19
N MET A 431 -17.61 -7.73 14.69
CA MET A 431 -18.03 -6.35 14.55
C MET A 431 -18.22 -5.71 15.94
N GLN A 432 -17.52 -4.60 16.14
CA GLN A 432 -17.68 -3.72 17.30
C GLN A 432 -18.16 -2.36 16.79
N VAL A 433 -19.28 -1.88 17.33
CA VAL A 433 -19.89 -0.62 16.90
C VAL A 433 -19.34 0.53 17.74
N ILE A 434 -18.72 1.50 17.08
CA ILE A 434 -18.21 2.73 17.70
C ILE A 434 -18.96 3.93 17.12
N ILE A 435 -19.34 4.89 17.96
CA ILE A 435 -19.88 6.17 17.50
C ILE A 435 -18.72 7.16 17.44
N ALA A 436 -18.42 7.65 16.24
CA ALA A 436 -17.38 8.65 16.04
C ALA A 436 -17.78 9.99 16.64
N SER A 437 -16.80 10.72 17.14
CA SER A 437 -17.01 12.09 17.61
C SER A 437 -17.45 12.98 16.44
N PRO A 438 -18.16 14.10 16.68
CA PRO A 438 -18.61 14.96 15.59
C PRO A 438 -17.44 15.41 14.69
N GLY A 439 -17.56 15.19 13.38
CA GLY A 439 -16.53 15.52 12.38
C GLY A 439 -15.36 14.54 12.26
N GLU A 440 -15.33 13.48 13.09
CA GLU A 440 -14.30 12.44 13.08
C GLU A 440 -14.61 11.35 12.04
N SER A 441 -13.57 10.77 11.41
CA SER A 441 -13.73 9.60 10.52
C SER A 441 -13.83 8.30 11.32
N CYS A 442 -14.36 7.25 10.69
CA CYS A 442 -14.42 5.94 11.34
C CYS A 442 -13.03 5.32 11.55
N GLU A 443 -12.07 5.59 10.67
CA GLU A 443 -10.66 5.19 10.88
C GLU A 443 -10.11 5.70 12.21
N VAL A 444 -10.26 6.99 12.48
CA VAL A 444 -9.75 7.61 13.72
C VAL A 444 -10.53 7.12 14.94
N ALA A 445 -11.86 7.00 14.83
CA ALA A 445 -12.70 6.53 15.93
C ALA A 445 -12.36 5.09 16.34
N CYS A 446 -12.13 4.19 15.35
CA CYS A 446 -11.70 2.82 15.63
C CYS A 446 -10.27 2.78 16.17
N ASP A 447 -9.34 3.55 15.60
CA ASP A 447 -7.92 3.55 16.02
C ASP A 447 -7.74 4.03 17.46
N LYS A 448 -8.50 5.03 17.91
CA LYS A 448 -8.55 5.47 19.33
C LYS A 448 -8.96 4.36 20.32
N LYS A 449 -9.57 3.29 19.83
CA LYS A 449 -9.96 2.11 20.61
C LYS A 449 -9.03 0.91 20.37
N ASN A 450 -7.89 1.10 19.70
CA ASN A 450 -6.99 0.05 19.23
C ASN A 450 -7.68 -0.96 18.30
N LEU A 451 -8.64 -0.49 17.51
CA LEU A 451 -9.37 -1.26 16.51
C LEU A 451 -9.07 -0.73 15.09
N VAL A 452 -9.58 -1.43 14.09
CA VAL A 452 -9.52 -1.04 12.67
C VAL A 452 -10.93 -0.92 12.14
N CYS A 453 -11.20 0.07 11.29
CA CYS A 453 -12.50 0.16 10.64
C CYS A 453 -12.65 -0.99 9.64
N GLU A 454 -13.78 -1.69 9.67
CA GLU A 454 -14.05 -2.84 8.80
C GLU A 454 -15.21 -2.52 7.85
N PRO A 455 -14.91 -2.05 6.62
CA PRO A 455 -15.95 -1.52 5.74
C PRO A 455 -16.94 -2.59 5.26
N THR A 456 -16.61 -3.88 5.33
CA THR A 456 -17.53 -4.96 4.97
C THR A 456 -18.75 -5.03 5.91
N PHE A 457 -18.62 -4.53 7.14
CA PHE A 457 -19.67 -4.53 8.14
C PHE A 457 -20.65 -3.35 8.05
N PHE A 458 -20.38 -2.33 7.23
CA PHE A 458 -21.33 -1.21 7.08
C PHE A 458 -22.73 -1.66 6.67
N ARG A 459 -22.84 -2.68 5.80
CA ARG A 459 -24.14 -3.25 5.40
C ARG A 459 -24.93 -3.85 6.58
N LEU A 460 -24.22 -4.34 7.60
CA LEU A 460 -24.84 -4.87 8.81
C LEU A 460 -25.33 -3.75 9.72
N LEU A 461 -24.67 -2.58 9.68
CA LEU A 461 -25.02 -1.40 10.50
C LEU A 461 -26.07 -0.49 9.88
N ASP A 462 -26.20 -0.54 8.56
CA ASP A 462 -27.10 0.33 7.79
C ASP A 462 -28.56 -0.17 7.86
N SER A 463 -29.14 -0.11 9.06
CA SER A 463 -30.55 -0.46 9.30
C SER A 463 -31.25 0.50 10.28
N PRO A 464 -32.56 0.72 10.13
CA PRO A 464 -33.31 1.60 11.04
C PRO A 464 -33.22 1.19 12.50
N SER A 465 -33.22 -0.11 12.79
CA SER A 465 -33.17 -0.65 14.16
C SER A 465 -31.84 -0.35 14.85
N ILE A 466 -30.72 -0.41 14.11
CA ILE A 466 -29.40 -0.10 14.65
C ILE A 466 -29.25 1.41 14.88
N LEU A 467 -29.72 2.25 13.94
CA LEU A 467 -29.71 3.70 14.15
C LEU A 467 -30.54 4.09 15.38
N GLN A 468 -31.75 3.54 15.54
CA GLN A 468 -32.61 3.78 16.70
C GLN A 468 -31.96 3.34 18.02
N LYS A 469 -31.20 2.24 18.01
CA LYS A 469 -30.48 1.75 19.18
C LYS A 469 -29.37 2.69 19.63
N HIS A 470 -28.67 3.31 18.68
CA HIS A 470 -27.47 4.12 18.97
C HIS A 470 -27.74 5.63 19.00
N PHE A 471 -28.82 6.09 18.39
CA PHE A 471 -29.22 7.49 18.33
C PHE A 471 -30.65 7.65 18.86
N SER A 472 -30.78 8.01 20.13
CA SER A 472 -32.07 8.12 20.84
C SER A 472 -33.04 9.12 20.21
N ALA A 473 -32.53 10.07 19.41
CA ALA A 473 -33.32 11.07 18.68
C ALA A 473 -33.91 10.53 17.35
N CYS A 474 -33.56 9.30 16.95
CA CYS A 474 -34.08 8.68 15.74
C CYS A 474 -35.35 7.89 16.04
N ASN A 475 -36.46 8.34 15.48
CA ASN A 475 -37.75 7.65 15.51
C ASN A 475 -37.91 6.92 14.16
N LYS A 476 -38.76 5.88 14.07
CA LYS A 476 -39.00 5.18 12.78
C LYS A 476 -39.38 6.11 11.62
N SER A 477 -40.08 7.21 11.90
CA SER A 477 -40.49 8.21 10.90
C SER A 477 -39.41 9.24 10.55
N SER A 478 -38.33 9.35 11.33
CA SER A 478 -37.23 10.31 11.08
C SER A 478 -36.02 9.68 10.40
N VAL A 479 -36.01 8.34 10.24
CA VAL A 479 -34.98 7.66 9.47
C VAL A 479 -35.17 7.98 7.98
N THR A 480 -34.13 8.54 7.37
CA THR A 480 -34.06 8.84 5.95
C THR A 480 -32.87 8.12 5.33
N SER A 481 -32.73 8.20 4.02
CA SER A 481 -31.57 7.67 3.33
C SER A 481 -30.93 8.75 2.45
N ALA A 482 -29.61 8.65 2.28
CA ALA A 482 -28.87 9.54 1.39
C ALA A 482 -27.69 8.82 0.75
N ALA A 483 -27.36 9.20 -0.48
CA ALA A 483 -26.10 8.82 -1.13
C ALA A 483 -24.94 9.70 -0.62
N SER A 484 -24.44 9.40 0.57
CA SER A 484 -23.42 10.20 1.27
C SER A 484 -22.24 9.35 1.72
N VAL A 485 -21.01 9.84 1.53
CA VAL A 485 -19.79 9.15 2.02
C VAL A 485 -19.65 9.12 3.54
N LEU A 486 -20.48 9.90 4.25
CA LEU A 486 -20.50 9.89 5.70
C LEU A 486 -21.53 8.89 6.25
N ALA A 487 -22.48 8.42 5.44
CA ALA A 487 -23.53 7.50 5.90
C ALA A 487 -22.93 6.11 6.24
N PRO A 488 -23.44 5.45 7.30
CA PRO A 488 -24.57 5.87 8.13
C PRO A 488 -24.14 6.85 9.23
N TYR A 489 -25.01 7.82 9.52
CA TYR A 489 -24.82 8.80 10.59
C TYR A 489 -26.18 9.26 11.11
N ASP A 490 -26.26 9.59 12.40
CA ASP A 490 -27.49 10.06 13.04
C ASP A 490 -28.73 9.21 12.60
N CYS A 491 -29.72 9.81 11.93
CA CYS A 491 -30.91 9.13 11.40
C CYS A 491 -30.88 8.92 9.88
N VAL A 492 -29.69 8.80 9.28
CA VAL A 492 -29.50 8.69 7.84
C VAL A 492 -28.81 7.38 7.47
N LEU A 493 -29.50 6.57 6.65
CA LEU A 493 -29.01 5.36 6.02
C LEU A 493 -28.30 5.65 4.69
N GLN A 494 -27.56 4.68 4.19
CA GLN A 494 -26.85 4.77 2.92
C GLN A 494 -27.71 4.26 1.75
N ASP A 495 -28.02 5.13 0.78
CA ASP A 495 -28.73 4.72 -0.44
C ASP A 495 -27.81 4.02 -1.46
N LYS A 496 -26.51 4.28 -1.38
CA LYS A 496 -25.53 3.77 -2.35
C LYS A 496 -24.43 3.01 -1.61
N PRO A 497 -24.50 1.67 -1.50
CA PRO A 497 -23.53 0.87 -0.73
C PRO A 497 -22.07 1.05 -1.16
N MET A 498 -21.83 1.48 -2.39
CA MET A 498 -20.48 1.83 -2.88
C MET A 498 -19.89 3.09 -2.26
N LEU A 499 -20.69 3.86 -1.49
CA LEU A 499 -20.28 5.08 -0.79
C LEU A 499 -19.98 4.86 0.70
N PHE A 500 -20.11 3.65 1.23
CA PHE A 500 -19.64 3.37 2.58
C PHE A 500 -18.14 3.67 2.69
N SER A 501 -17.75 4.48 3.67
CA SER A 501 -16.35 4.90 3.85
C SER A 501 -15.91 4.89 5.31
N CYS A 502 -14.77 4.27 5.57
CA CYS A 502 -14.01 4.42 6.80
C CYS A 502 -13.29 5.78 6.86
N ALA A 503 -12.69 6.21 5.75
CA ALA A 503 -11.76 7.35 5.69
C ALA A 503 -12.43 8.73 5.66
N SER A 504 -13.63 8.85 5.08
CA SER A 504 -14.30 10.14 4.92
C SER A 504 -14.57 10.81 6.27
N LYS A 505 -14.20 12.09 6.35
CA LYS A 505 -14.52 13.01 7.44
C LYS A 505 -15.28 14.21 6.90
N GLU A 506 -16.03 14.86 7.76
CA GLU A 506 -16.73 16.09 7.41
C GLU A 506 -15.72 17.20 7.09
N ARG A 507 -15.99 17.95 6.01
CA ARG A 507 -15.11 19.03 5.57
C ARG A 507 -15.69 20.34 6.02
N VAL A 508 -14.95 21.05 6.86
CA VAL A 508 -15.27 22.44 7.21
C VAL A 508 -14.78 23.30 6.05
N ASP A 509 -15.68 23.76 5.19
CA ASP A 509 -15.33 24.81 4.23
C ASP A 509 -15.13 26.10 5.01
N SER A 510 -13.90 26.60 5.07
CA SER A 510 -13.53 27.88 5.67
C SER A 510 -14.31 29.09 5.12
N LYS A 511 -15.06 28.94 4.01
CA LYS A 511 -15.95 29.97 3.44
C LYS A 511 -17.44 29.73 3.74
N SER A 512 -17.82 28.56 4.24
CA SER A 512 -19.17 28.30 4.70
C SER A 512 -19.18 28.37 6.23
N ASN A 513 -19.80 29.41 6.80
CA ASN A 513 -20.24 29.32 8.18
C ASN A 513 -21.07 28.04 8.29
N ASN A 514 -20.55 27.04 9.01
CA ASN A 514 -20.99 25.66 8.98
C ASN A 514 -22.52 25.60 9.14
N LYS A 515 -23.25 25.38 8.03
CA LYS A 515 -24.72 25.53 8.01
C LYS A 515 -25.41 24.38 8.75
N TYR A 516 -24.68 23.31 9.08
CA TYR A 516 -25.20 22.09 9.70
C TYR A 516 -24.32 21.63 10.86
N PRO A 517 -24.91 21.03 11.91
CA PRO A 517 -24.16 20.47 13.02
C PRO A 517 -23.30 19.29 12.53
N PRO A 518 -22.10 19.11 13.12
CA PRO A 518 -21.22 18.03 12.73
C PRO A 518 -21.86 16.66 13.00
N LYS A 519 -21.69 15.72 12.07
CA LYS A 519 -22.41 14.44 12.05
C LYS A 519 -21.76 13.40 12.95
N ASN A 520 -22.57 12.60 13.66
CA ASN A 520 -22.08 11.46 14.43
C ASN A 520 -22.19 10.19 13.60
N ARG A 521 -21.05 9.69 13.12
CA ARG A 521 -21.00 8.49 12.28
C ARG A 521 -21.09 7.22 13.12
N ILE A 522 -21.82 6.22 12.62
CA ILE A 522 -21.78 4.86 13.18
C ILE A 522 -20.69 4.07 12.45
N CYS A 523 -19.71 3.59 13.21
CA CYS A 523 -18.48 3.03 12.65
C CYS A 523 -18.37 1.54 12.97
N PRO A 524 -18.26 0.69 11.94
CA PRO A 524 -17.94 -0.72 12.14
C PRO A 524 -16.45 -0.87 12.38
N CYS A 525 -16.08 -1.33 13.57
CA CYS A 525 -14.70 -1.64 13.91
C CYS A 525 -14.52 -3.14 14.11
N ARG A 526 -13.27 -3.62 14.03
CA ARG A 526 -12.87 -4.98 14.41
C ARG A 526 -11.55 -4.98 15.16
N SER A 527 -11.30 -6.05 15.90
CA SER A 527 -10.00 -6.31 16.49
C SER A 527 -8.95 -6.65 15.42
N VAL A 528 -7.68 -6.54 15.79
CA VAL A 528 -6.52 -6.83 14.95
C VAL A 528 -5.78 -8.06 15.47
N SER A 529 -5.15 -8.81 14.58
CA SER A 529 -4.22 -9.89 14.94
C SER A 529 -2.90 -9.30 15.46
N GLU A 530 -2.22 -10.02 16.34
CA GLU A 530 -0.86 -9.68 16.80
C GLU A 530 0.21 -9.80 15.70
N THR A 531 -0.13 -10.45 14.59
CA THR A 531 0.76 -10.67 13.44
C THR A 531 0.65 -9.57 12.40
N ASP A 532 -0.54 -9.04 12.18
CA ASP A 532 -0.87 -8.19 11.03
C ASP A 532 -2.18 -7.44 11.26
N ARG A 533 -2.13 -6.10 11.10
CA ARG A 533 -3.31 -5.24 11.24
C ARG A 533 -4.42 -5.52 10.21
N ALA A 534 -4.06 -6.04 9.03
CA ALA A 534 -5.03 -6.42 8.01
C ALA A 534 -5.83 -7.69 8.35
N ILE A 535 -5.42 -8.43 9.39
CA ILE A 535 -6.07 -9.68 9.80
C ILE A 535 -6.83 -9.43 11.10
N CYS A 536 -8.07 -9.92 11.20
CA CYS A 536 -8.84 -9.78 12.44
C CYS A 536 -8.32 -10.71 13.55
N GLY A 537 -8.56 -10.37 14.82
CA GLY A 537 -7.97 -11.10 15.97
C GLY A 537 -8.32 -12.59 16.05
N VAL A 538 -9.43 -13.02 15.44
CA VAL A 538 -9.84 -14.44 15.36
C VAL A 538 -9.70 -15.03 13.95
N CYS A 539 -9.32 -14.25 12.95
CA CYS A 539 -9.32 -14.68 11.55
C CYS A 539 -8.27 -15.76 11.23
N LEU A 540 -7.35 -16.03 12.16
CA LEU A 540 -6.35 -17.10 12.09
C LEU A 540 -6.70 -18.34 12.93
N LYS A 541 -7.76 -18.27 13.74
CA LYS A 541 -8.21 -19.33 14.66
C LYS A 541 -9.35 -20.17 14.08
N ILE A 542 -9.81 -19.81 12.88
CA ILE A 542 -10.90 -20.44 12.11
C ILE A 542 -10.24 -21.12 10.92
#